data_AF-A0A4Q6E1W7-F1
#
_entry.id   AF-A0A4Q6E1W7-F1
#
_cell.length_a   1.000
_cell.length_b   1.000
_cell.length_c   1.000
_cell.angle_alpha   90.00
_cell.angle_beta   90.00
_cell.angle_gamma   90.00
#
_symmetry.space_group_name_H-M   'P 1'
#
loop_
_entity.id
_entity.type
_entity.pdbx_description
1 polymer ?
#
loop_
_entity_poly.entity_id
_entity_poly.type
_entity_poly.pdbx_seq_one_letter_code
_entity_poly.pdbx_strand_id
1 'polypeptide(L)' 'MKLNKPEYDAVIVGSGPNGLAAAILLQQQGLQVLILEAKPTIGGGLRTAELTLPGFKHDICSAVHPLAAGSPLFKT' A
#
# COMPACT_ATOMS: atom_id res chain seq x y z
N MET A 1 8.39 -2.58 34.60
CA MET A 1 7.77 -1.70 33.59
C MET A 1 6.67 -2.49 32.92
N LYS A 2 5.39 -2.14 33.09
CA LYS A 2 4.31 -2.82 32.36
C LYS A 2 4.32 -2.27 30.93
N LEU A 3 4.57 -3.13 29.95
CA LEU A 3 4.40 -2.77 28.55
C LEU A 3 2.89 -2.70 28.30
N ASN A 4 2.40 -1.51 27.94
CA ASN A 4 1.03 -1.37 27.49
C ASN A 4 0.82 -2.24 26.24
N LYS A 5 -0.38 -2.81 26.11
CA LYS A 5 -0.73 -3.60 24.93
C LYS A 5 -0.50 -2.72 23.68
N PRO A 6 0.16 -3.23 22.63
CA PRO A 6 0.37 -2.45 21.43
C PRO A 6 -1.00 -2.06 20.84
N GLU A 7 -1.13 -0.80 20.42
CA GLU A 7 -2.36 -0.25 19.84
C GLU A 7 -2.72 -0.90 18.51
N TYR A 8 -1.73 -1.48 17.83
CA TYR A 8 -1.86 -2.18 16.56
C TYR A 8 -1.37 -3.62 16.69
N ASP A 9 -2.03 -4.54 16.00
CA ASP A 9 -1.63 -5.94 15.89
C ASP A 9 -0.51 -6.13 14.85
N ALA A 10 -0.45 -5.26 13.83
CA ALA A 10 0.60 -5.27 12.81
C ALA A 10 0.99 -3.85 12.37
N VAL A 11 2.29 -3.68 12.06
CA VAL A 11 2.83 -2.46 11.43
C VAL A 11 3.43 -2.82 10.08
N ILE A 12 3.01 -2.13 9.03
CA ILE A 12 3.49 -2.29 7.66
C ILE A 12 4.31 -1.06 7.28
N VAL A 13 5.54 -1.28 6.84
CA VAL A 13 6.43 -0.21 6.36
C VAL A 13 6.35 -0.14 4.82
N GLY A 14 5.78 0.95 4.33
CA GLY A 14 5.58 1.24 2.91
C GLY A 14 4.14 1.00 2.44
N SER A 15 3.57 1.99 1.76
CA SER A 15 2.20 1.96 1.20
C SER A 15 2.20 1.65 -0.31
N GLY A 16 3.12 0.80 -0.75
CA GLY A 16 3.12 0.23 -2.10
C GLY A 16 2.03 -0.83 -2.29
N PRO A 17 1.94 -1.46 -3.48
CA PRO A 17 0.87 -2.41 -3.79
C PRO A 17 0.86 -3.60 -2.83
N ASN A 18 2.04 -4.13 -2.50
CA ASN A 18 2.18 -5.26 -1.58
C ASN A 18 1.83 -4.89 -0.13
N GLY A 19 2.23 -3.69 0.30
CA GLY A 19 1.93 -3.21 1.67
C GLY A 19 0.43 -2.98 1.85
N LEU A 20 -0.22 -2.35 0.87
CA LEU A 20 -1.67 -2.16 0.88
C LEU A 20 -2.42 -3.50 0.78
N ALA A 21 -1.96 -4.42 -0.06
CA ALA A 21 -2.52 -5.78 -0.15
C ALA A 21 -2.47 -6.52 1.20
N ALA A 22 -1.31 -6.51 1.86
CA ALA A 22 -1.14 -7.12 3.17
C ALA A 22 -2.03 -6.46 4.24
N ALA A 23 -2.12 -5.12 4.23
CA ALA A 23 -2.96 -4.39 5.16
C ALA A 23 -4.45 -4.77 5.02
N ILE A 24 -4.94 -4.83 3.78
CA ILE A 24 -6.33 -5.24 3.49
C ILE A 24 -6.59 -6.66 4.01
N LEU A 25 -5.70 -7.61 3.71
CA LEU A 25 -5.86 -9.00 4.16
C LEU A 25 -5.88 -9.10 5.69
N LEU A 26 -4.95 -8.43 6.37
CA LEU A 26 -4.91 -8.43 7.84
C LEU A 26 -6.15 -7.78 8.45
N GLN A 27 -6.61 -6.66 7.87
CA GLN A 27 -7.82 -5.99 8.32
C GLN A 27 -9.09 -6.84 8.10
N GLN A 28 -9.17 -7.58 6.99
CA GLN A 28 -10.25 -8.54 6.74
C GLN A 28 -10.31 -9.67 7.79
N GLN A 29 -9.19 -9.96 8.45
CA GLN A 29 -9.12 -10.90 9.59
C GLN A 29 -9.38 -10.23 10.95
N GLY A 30 -9.78 -8.95 10.97
CA GLY A 30 -10.13 -8.21 12.19
C GLY A 30 -8.94 -7.60 12.95
N LEU A 31 -7.74 -7.61 12.36
CA LEU A 31 -6.55 -7.06 12.99
C LEU A 31 -6.46 -5.53 12.83
N GLN A 32 -5.97 -4.84 13.85
CA GLN A 32 -5.63 -3.42 13.79
C GLN A 32 -4.26 -3.24 13.13
N VAL A 33 -4.21 -2.49 12.03
CA VAL A 33 -2.99 -2.35 11.21
C VAL A 33 -2.60 -0.88 11.09
N LEU A 34 -1.33 -0.58 11.36
CA LEU A 34 -0.71 0.72 11.06
C LEU A 34 0.15 0.60 9.80
N ILE A 35 -0.04 1.50 8.83
CA ILE A 35 0.84 1.61 7.66
C ILE A 35 1.66 2.89 7.78
N LEU A 36 2.98 2.77 7.62
CA LEU A 36 3.90 3.90 7.63
C LEU A 36 4.47 4.11 6.23
N GLU A 37 4.18 5.26 5.63
CA GLU A 37 4.72 5.66 4.33
C GLU A 37 5.69 6.82 4.50
N ALA A 38 6.86 6.73 3.84
CA ALA A 38 7.87 7.77 3.90
C ALA A 38 7.55 8.96 2.98
N LYS A 39 6.77 8.73 1.92
CA LYS A 39 6.39 9.73 0.92
C LYS A 39 5.10 10.48 1.29
N PRO A 40 4.89 11.69 0.74
CA PRO A 40 3.65 12.45 0.97
C PRO A 40 2.39 11.79 0.40
N THR A 41 2.56 10.81 -0.49
CA THR A 41 1.46 10.13 -1.20
C THR A 41 1.67 8.63 -1.16
N ILE A 42 0.57 7.89 -1.06
CA ILE A 42 0.58 6.43 -1.12
C ILE A 42 0.87 5.89 -2.53
N GLY A 43 0.94 4.56 -2.64
CA GLY A 43 0.97 3.84 -3.91
C GLY A 43 2.36 3.39 -4.35
N GLY A 44 3.45 3.82 -3.70
CA GLY A 44 4.79 3.32 -4.05
C GLY A 44 5.10 3.46 -5.55
N GLY A 45 5.36 2.36 -6.25
CA GLY A 45 5.63 2.33 -7.69
C GLY A 45 4.40 2.48 -8.61
N LEU A 46 3.18 2.29 -8.09
CA LEU A 46 1.93 2.39 -8.86
C LEU A 46 1.32 3.80 -8.86
N ARG A 47 2.02 4.78 -8.26
CA ARG A 47 1.47 6.13 -8.13
C ARG A 47 1.65 6.92 -9.42
N THR A 48 0.63 7.71 -9.75
CA THR A 48 0.62 8.61 -10.90
C THR A 48 0.93 10.04 -10.44
N ALA A 49 1.73 10.79 -11.20
CA ALA A 49 2.04 12.19 -10.93
C ALA A 49 2.22 13.01 -12.21
N GLU A 50 2.07 14.33 -12.10
CA GLU A 50 2.40 15.26 -13.18
C GLU A 50 3.88 15.66 -13.08
N LEU A 51 4.72 15.00 -13.87
CA LEU A 51 6.18 15.13 -13.75
C LEU A 51 6.80 16.11 -14.74
N THR A 52 6.11 16.42 -15.85
CA THR A 52 6.69 17.19 -16.96
C THR A 52 5.96 18.51 -17.16
N LEU A 53 4.68 18.47 -17.50
CA LEU A 53 3.85 19.64 -17.77
C LEU A 53 2.52 19.54 -17.01
N PRO A 54 1.89 20.67 -16.66
CA PRO A 54 0.57 20.67 -16.04
C PRO A 54 -0.45 19.90 -16.89
N GLY A 55 -1.20 19.00 -16.26
CA GLY A 55 -2.16 18.11 -16.91
C GLY A 55 -1.57 16.82 -17.50
N PHE A 56 -0.24 16.67 -17.61
CA PHE A 56 0.40 15.47 -18.16
C PHE A 56 0.75 14.48 -17.06
N LYS A 57 -0.02 13.39 -16.98
CA LYS A 57 0.13 12.35 -15.95
C LYS A 57 1.05 11.23 -16.37
N HIS A 58 1.90 10.80 -15.45
CA HIS A 58 2.89 9.75 -15.64
C HIS A 58 2.80 8.75 -14.50
N ASP A 59 2.83 7.46 -14.83
CA ASP A 59 3.06 6.43 -13.82
C ASP A 59 4.54 6.43 -13.48
N ILE A 60 4.85 6.69 -12.20
CA ILE A 60 6.23 6.97 -11.78
C ILE A 60 7.17 5.77 -12.00
N CYS A 61 6.65 4.55 -11.95
CA CYS A 61 7.46 3.35 -12.12
C CYS A 61 6.78 2.31 -12.98
N SER A 62 5.54 1.93 -12.66
CA SER A 62 4.84 0.84 -13.36
C SER A 62 3.45 1.27 -13.80
N ALA A 63 3.22 1.25 -15.12
CA ALA A 63 1.92 1.49 -15.73
C ALA A 63 1.12 0.19 -15.95
N VAL A 64 1.81 -0.95 -16.09
CA VAL A 64 1.20 -2.22 -16.52
C VAL A 64 1.54 -3.33 -15.55
N HIS A 65 0.52 -4.00 -15.02
CA HIS A 65 0.64 -5.06 -14.02
C HIS A 65 0.01 -6.36 -14.54
N PRO A 66 0.61 -7.05 -15.53
CA PRO A 66 -0.02 -8.16 -16.23
C PRO A 66 -0.33 -9.36 -15.32
N LEU A 67 0.47 -9.54 -14.25
CA LEU A 67 0.27 -10.61 -13.27
C LEU A 67 -0.74 -10.23 -12.17
N ALA A 68 -1.16 -8.96 -12.08
CA ALA A 68 -2.11 -8.53 -11.06
C ALA A 68 -3.46 -9.23 -11.22
N ALA A 69 -3.94 -9.41 -12.46
CA ALA A 69 -5.20 -10.12 -12.73
C ALA A 69 -5.20 -11.58 -12.23
N GLY A 70 -4.02 -12.22 -12.17
CA GLY A 70 -3.87 -13.57 -11.64
C GLY A 70 -3.67 -13.64 -10.12
N SER A 71 -3.51 -12.50 -9.45
CA SER A 71 -3.22 -12.47 -8.02
C SER A 71 -4.42 -12.97 -7.19
N PRO A 72 -4.23 -13.92 -6.25
CA PRO A 72 -5.29 -14.35 -5.33
C PRO A 72 -5.90 -13.22 -4.51
N LEU A 73 -5.16 -12.12 -4.31
CA LEU A 73 -5.64 -10.95 -3.58
C LEU A 73 -6.96 -10.40 -4.13
N PHE A 74 -7.17 -10.41 -5.45
CA PHE A 74 -8.39 -9.86 -6.04
C PHE A 74 -9.59 -10.81 -6.01
N LYS A 75 -9.46 -11.96 -5.34
CA LYS A 75 -10.54 -12.94 -5.13
C LYS A 75 -11.16 -12.86 -3.72
N THR A 76 -10.68 -11.92 -2.89
CA THR A 76 -11.09 -11.75 -1.48
C THR A 76 -12.35 -10.92 -1.33
#